data_AF-Q2CGJ9-F1
#
_entry.id   AF-Q2CGJ9-F1
#
_cell.length_a   1.000
_cell.length_b   1.000
_cell.length_c   1.000
_cell.angle_alpha   90.00
_cell.angle_beta   90.00
_cell.angle_gamma   90.00
#
_symmetry.space_group_name_H-M   'P 1'
#
loop_
_entity.id
_entity.type
_entity.pdbx_description
1 polymer ?
#
loop_
_entity_poly.entity_id
_entity_poly.type
_entity_poly.pdbx_seq_one_letter_code
_entity_poly.pdbx_strand_id
1 'polypeptide(L)'
;MIRLPILALASAVALSACAVAPVAPTVTPALAGALDTQPDGYRAVLPSTGQRFEIVSTAASADRLCRVVSTEQADAFEVDTYCKTRGGSWS
;
A
#
# COMPACT_ATOMS: atom_id res chain seq x y z
N MET A 1 1.57 45.54 47.66
CA MET A 1 1.19 45.77 46.25
C MET A 1 1.96 44.79 45.39
N ILE A 2 1.24 43.85 44.77
CA ILE A 2 1.76 42.66 44.08
C ILE A 2 2.08 43.02 42.62
N ARG A 3 3.29 42.71 42.14
CA ARG A 3 3.60 42.65 40.70
C ARG A 3 4.47 41.42 40.42
N LEU A 4 3.81 40.31 40.07
CA LEU A 4 4.48 39.16 39.45
C LEU A 4 4.86 39.53 38.00
N PRO A 5 6.11 39.30 37.56
CA PRO A 5 6.39 39.21 36.13
C PRO A 5 6.04 37.79 35.69
N ILE A 6 4.83 37.66 35.16
CA ILE A 6 4.44 36.55 34.30
C ILE A 6 5.19 36.76 32.98
N LEU A 7 6.37 36.15 32.83
CA LEU A 7 6.94 35.90 31.50
C LEU A 7 7.09 34.39 31.34
N ALA A 8 5.93 33.81 31.05
CA ALA A 8 5.72 32.80 30.03
C ALA A 8 6.97 32.01 29.64
N LEU A 9 7.10 30.82 30.24
CA LEU A 9 7.86 29.71 29.68
C LEU A 9 7.43 29.55 28.21
N ALA A 10 8.34 29.88 27.30
CA ALA A 10 8.23 29.57 25.89
C ALA A 10 8.32 28.04 25.72
N SER A 11 7.17 27.37 25.89
CA SER A 11 7.00 25.95 25.57
C SER A 11 7.02 25.78 24.06
N ALA A 12 8.23 25.74 23.49
CA ALA A 12 8.46 25.30 22.12
C ALA A 12 8.19 23.79 22.03
N VAL A 13 6.91 23.42 21.89
CA VAL A 13 6.51 22.06 21.55
C VAL A 13 6.90 21.85 20.09
N ALA A 14 8.08 21.25 19.87
CA ALA A 14 8.47 20.75 18.57
C ALA A 14 7.56 19.56 18.22
N LEU A 15 6.50 19.84 17.47
CA LEU A 15 5.69 18.82 16.79
C LEU A 15 6.59 18.16 15.73
N SER A 16 7.30 17.11 16.14
CA SER A 16 7.95 16.18 15.22
C SER A 16 6.85 15.40 14.50
N ALA A 17 6.36 15.92 13.39
CA ALA A 17 5.47 15.19 12.50
C ALA A 17 6.26 14.04 11.87
N CYS A 18 6.00 12.81 12.31
CA CYS A 18 6.46 11.61 11.60
C CYS A 18 5.74 11.54 10.25
N ALA A 19 6.38 12.03 9.20
CA ALA A 19 5.99 11.73 7.83
C ALA A 19 6.36 10.27 7.55
N VAL A 20 5.45 9.34 7.86
CA VAL A 20 5.59 7.95 7.45
C VAL A 20 5.32 7.91 5.95
N ALA A 21 6.36 7.66 5.15
CA ALA A 21 6.18 7.45 3.72
C ALA A 21 5.32 6.19 3.52
N PRO A 22 4.36 6.19 2.57
CA PRO A 22 3.62 4.99 2.23
C PRO A 22 4.61 3.92 1.75
N VAL A 23 4.58 2.77 2.40
CA VAL A 23 5.38 1.61 2.00
C VAL A 23 4.78 1.09 0.70
N ALA A 24 5.59 0.93 -0.34
CA ALA A 24 5.12 0.34 -1.60
C ALA A 24 4.67 -1.11 -1.35
N PRO A 25 3.57 -1.56 -1.97
CA PRO A 25 3.05 -2.89 -1.73
C PRO A 25 4.06 -3.95 -2.18
N THR A 26 4.29 -4.95 -1.33
CA THR A 26 5.30 -5.98 -1.60
C THR A 26 4.75 -7.03 -2.56
N VAL A 27 5.36 -7.16 -3.74
CA VAL A 27 5.00 -8.21 -4.71
C VAL A 27 5.73 -9.51 -4.37
N THR A 28 4.99 -10.49 -3.85
CA THR A 28 5.53 -11.84 -3.63
C THR A 28 5.59 -12.65 -4.94
N PRO A 29 6.44 -13.70 -5.05
CA PRO A 29 6.46 -14.56 -6.23
C PRO A 29 5.11 -15.22 -6.55
N ALA A 30 4.34 -15.56 -5.51
CA ALA A 30 2.99 -16.12 -5.67
C ALA A 30 2.03 -15.08 -6.27
N LEU A 31 2.07 -13.83 -5.76
CA LEU A 31 1.27 -12.74 -6.31
C LEU A 31 1.68 -12.42 -7.75
N ALA A 32 2.97 -12.29 -8.04
CA ALA A 32 3.47 -12.05 -9.39
C ALA A 32 3.00 -13.11 -10.39
N GLY A 33 3.07 -14.39 -10.02
CA GLY A 33 2.57 -15.48 -10.86
C GLY A 33 1.07 -15.42 -11.10
N ALA A 34 0.28 -15.01 -10.10
CA ALA A 34 -1.15 -14.79 -10.25
C ALA A 34 -1.45 -13.60 -11.17
N LEU A 35 -0.74 -12.48 -10.99
CA LEU A 35 -0.86 -11.28 -11.83
C LEU A 35 -0.50 -11.56 -13.30
N ASP A 36 0.40 -12.52 -13.56
CA ASP A 36 0.79 -12.91 -14.91
C ASP A 36 -0.21 -13.82 -15.62
N THR A 37 -0.96 -14.64 -14.88
CA THR A 37 -1.66 -15.79 -15.47
C THR A 37 -3.16 -15.85 -15.22
N GLN A 38 -3.64 -15.22 -14.15
CA GLN A 38 -5.02 -15.39 -13.70
C GLN A 38 -5.91 -14.25 -14.19
N PRO A 39 -7.20 -14.51 -14.49
CA PRO A 39 -8.13 -13.48 -14.94
C PRO A 39 -8.57 -12.55 -13.81
N ASP A 40 -9.31 -11.50 -14.15
CA ASP A 40 -10.03 -10.69 -13.17
C ASP A 40 -11.10 -11.56 -12.46
N GLY A 41 -11.34 -11.28 -11.19
CA GLY A 41 -12.14 -12.11 -10.28
C GLY A 41 -11.40 -13.30 -9.68
N TYR A 42 -10.13 -13.54 -10.04
CA TYR A 42 -9.32 -14.58 -9.40
C TYR A 42 -9.08 -14.26 -7.93
N ARG A 43 -9.31 -15.26 -7.05
CA ARG A 43 -9.16 -15.14 -5.59
C ARG A 43 -8.23 -16.23 -5.06
N ALA A 44 -7.31 -15.86 -4.19
CA ALA A 44 -6.40 -16.80 -3.54
C ALA A 44 -5.92 -16.29 -2.17
N VAL A 45 -5.15 -17.13 -1.49
CA VAL A 45 -4.48 -16.81 -0.22
C VAL A 45 -2.98 -16.77 -0.47
N LEU A 46 -2.31 -15.70 -0.05
CA LEU A 46 -0.86 -15.59 -0.09
C LEU A 46 -0.25 -16.54 0.95
N PRO A 47 0.56 -17.54 0.55
CA PRO A 47 1.07 -18.56 1.47
C PRO A 47 1.97 -18.00 2.59
N SER A 48 2.66 -16.88 2.32
CA SER A 48 3.60 -16.27 3.27
C SER A 48 2.92 -15.47 4.38
N THR A 49 1.75 -14.90 4.11
CA THR A 49 1.06 -13.98 5.04
C THR A 49 -0.31 -14.50 5.48
N GLY A 50 -0.88 -15.50 4.81
CA GLY A 50 -2.26 -15.94 5.02
C GLY A 50 -3.31 -14.94 4.51
N GLN A 51 -2.87 -13.87 3.85
CA GLN A 51 -3.72 -12.78 3.39
C GLN A 51 -4.49 -13.20 2.15
N ARG A 52 -5.79 -12.88 2.10
CA ARG A 52 -6.63 -13.15 0.94
C ARG A 52 -6.45 -12.04 -0.07
N PHE A 53 -6.42 -12.35 -1.36
CA PHE A 53 -6.44 -11.33 -2.39
C PHE A 53 -7.37 -11.69 -3.54
N GLU A 54 -7.84 -10.67 -4.24
CA GLU A 54 -8.65 -10.75 -5.45
C GLU A 54 -8.07 -9.81 -6.51
N ILE A 55 -7.94 -10.30 -7.74
CA ILE A 55 -7.59 -9.42 -8.86
C ILE A 55 -8.87 -8.79 -9.38
N VAL A 56 -9.08 -7.52 -9.08
CA VAL A 56 -10.35 -6.82 -9.30
C VAL A 56 -10.54 -6.43 -10.76
N SER A 57 -9.50 -5.87 -11.38
CA SER A 57 -9.59 -5.38 -12.75
C SER A 57 -8.22 -5.27 -13.41
N THR A 58 -8.19 -5.43 -14.73
CA THR A 58 -7.01 -5.24 -15.57
C THR A 58 -7.17 -4.05 -16.52
N ALA A 59 -6.18 -3.17 -16.53
CA ALA A 59 -6.03 -2.09 -17.51
C ALA A 59 -4.75 -2.34 -18.34
N ALA A 60 -4.91 -2.47 -19.65
CA ALA A 60 -3.81 -2.72 -20.58
C ALA A 60 -3.66 -1.59 -21.60
N SER A 61 -2.41 -1.28 -21.92
CA SER A 61 -1.99 -0.37 -22.98
C SER A 61 -0.90 -1.04 -23.82
N ALA A 62 -0.35 -0.35 -24.83
CA ALA A 62 0.63 -0.95 -25.74
C ALA A 62 1.90 -1.47 -25.01
N ASP A 63 2.34 -0.72 -24.00
CA ASP A 63 3.60 -0.89 -23.28
C ASP A 63 3.42 -1.22 -21.79
N ARG A 64 2.23 -0.99 -21.21
CA ARG A 64 1.97 -1.16 -19.78
C ARG A 64 0.74 -2.01 -19.49
N LEU A 65 0.86 -2.88 -18.50
CA LEU A 65 -0.23 -3.65 -17.91
C LEU A 65 -0.35 -3.27 -16.43
N CYS A 66 -1.53 -2.85 -16.01
CA CYS A 66 -1.84 -2.55 -14.61
C CYS A 66 -2.99 -3.43 -14.14
N ARG A 67 -2.91 -3.90 -12.90
CA ARG A 67 -3.95 -4.72 -12.27
C ARG A 67 -4.25 -4.17 -10.89
N VAL A 68 -5.53 -3.98 -10.64
CA VAL A 68 -6.04 -3.60 -9.32
C VAL A 68 -6.25 -4.87 -8.52
N VAL A 69 -5.73 -4.91 -7.30
CA VAL A 69 -5.83 -6.04 -6.40
C VAL A 69 -6.40 -5.56 -5.08
N SER A 70 -7.48 -6.19 -4.64
CA SER A 70 -7.97 -6.01 -3.29
C SER A 70 -7.44 -7.12 -2.40
N THR A 71 -7.06 -6.75 -1.20
CA THR A 71 -6.35 -7.60 -0.27
C THR A 71 -7.02 -7.51 1.09
N GLU A 72 -7.33 -8.65 1.70
CA GLU A 72 -8.10 -8.76 2.93
C GLU A 72 -7.33 -9.57 3.98
N GLN A 73 -7.26 -9.01 5.19
CA GLN A 73 -6.76 -9.63 6.40
C GLN A 73 -7.77 -9.39 7.54
N ALA A 74 -7.61 -10.08 8.67
CA ALA A 74 -8.61 -10.10 9.75
C ALA A 74 -9.13 -8.71 10.16
N ASP A 75 -8.26 -7.70 10.19
CA ASP A 75 -8.59 -6.34 10.64
C ASP A 75 -8.31 -5.25 9.59
N ALA A 76 -7.98 -5.61 8.34
CA ALA A 76 -7.71 -4.61 7.31
C ALA A 76 -8.10 -5.07 5.90
N PHE A 77 -8.44 -4.07 5.09
CA PHE A 77 -8.71 -4.21 3.68
C PHE A 77 -7.92 -3.14 2.92
N GLU A 78 -7.16 -3.56 1.91
CA GLU A 78 -6.29 -2.70 1.12
C GLU A 78 -6.56 -2.91 -0.36
N VAL A 79 -6.44 -1.85 -1.16
CA VAL A 79 -6.59 -1.92 -2.62
C VAL A 79 -5.39 -1.26 -3.25
N ASP A 80 -4.59 -2.08 -3.92
CA ASP A 80 -3.38 -1.67 -4.58
C ASP A 80 -3.50 -1.79 -6.09
N THR A 81 -2.72 -0.99 -6.81
CA THR A 81 -2.56 -1.11 -8.26
C THR A 81 -1.13 -1.51 -8.57
N TYR A 82 -0.95 -2.71 -9.11
CA TYR A 82 0.34 -3.20 -9.56
C TYR A 82 0.46 -2.99 -11.05
N CYS A 83 1.55 -2.37 -11.48
CA CYS A 83 1.83 -2.16 -12.89
C CYS A 83 3.16 -2.78 -13.29
N LYS A 84 3.22 -3.23 -14.54
CA LYS A 84 4.49 -3.57 -15.19
C LYS A 84 4.52 -3.05 -16.62
N THR A 85 5.72 -2.73 -17.09
CA THR A 85 5.97 -2.59 -18.52
C THR A 85 6.04 -3.98 -19.17
N ARG A 86 5.86 -4.04 -20.49
CA ARG A 86 6.01 -5.30 -21.24
C ARG A 86 7.41 -5.89 -21.01
N GLY A 87 7.46 -7.08 -20.41
CA GLY A 87 8.72 -7.76 -20.05
C GLY A 87 9.38 -7.27 -18.75
N GLY A 88 8.79 -6.29 -18.06
CA GLY A 88 9.24 -5.80 -16.76
C GLY A 88 8.65 -6.57 -15.58
N SER A 89 9.03 -6.14 -14.36
CA SER A 89 8.50 -6.65 -13.10
C SER A 89 7.29 -5.85 -12.63
N TRP A 90 6.43 -6.49 -11.83
CA TRP A 90 5.33 -5.84 -11.15
C TRP A 90 5.85 -4.94 -10.01
N SER A 91 5.28 -3.75 -9.90
CA SER A 91 5.50 -2.76 -8.83
C SER A 91 4.23 -2.01 -8.49
#